data_AF-A0A7D7VP76-F1
#
_entry.id   AF-A0A7D7VP76-F1
#
_cell.length_a   1.000
_cell.length_b   1.000
_cell.length_c   1.000
_cell.angle_alpha   90.00
_cell.angle_beta   90.00
_cell.angle_gamma   90.00
#
_symmetry.space_group_name_H-M   'P 1'
#
loop_
_entity.id
_entity.type
_entity.pdbx_description
1 polymer ?
#
loop_
_entity_poly.entity_id
_entity_poly.type
_entity_poly.pdbx_seq_one_letter_code
_entity_poly.pdbx_strand_id
1 'polypeptide(L)' 'MKTFAKLKFWSFLIFGILFLFAGIFFFVSGKSSEGTANVLMIAGIGQLIIFYGLLFYLYKGKLKDALNN' A
#
# COMPACT_ATOMS: atom_id res chain seq x y z
N MET A 1 -9.36 16.37 4.62
CA MET A 1 -8.14 15.82 5.24
C MET A 1 -7.08 16.91 5.25
N LYS A 2 -6.45 17.21 6.40
CA LYS A 2 -5.31 18.15 6.47
C LYS A 2 -4.20 17.68 5.51
N THR A 3 -3.49 18.59 4.84
CA THR A 3 -2.48 18.28 3.81
C THR A 3 -1.48 17.20 4.24
N PHE A 4 -1.05 17.24 5.50
CA PHE A 4 -0.19 16.24 6.12
C PHE A 4 -0.75 14.81 6.11
N ALA A 5 -2.05 14.64 6.38
CA ALA A 5 -2.68 13.31 6.38
C ALA A 5 -2.77 12.75 4.95
N LYS A 6 -3.01 13.61 3.95
CA LYS A 6 -3.00 13.23 2.54
C LYS A 6 -1.59 12.76 2.12
N LEU A 7 -0.54 13.50 2.48
CA LEU A 7 0.84 13.11 2.17
C LEU A 7 1.20 11.75 2.79
N LYS A 8 0.88 11.54 4.08
CA LYS A 8 1.09 10.24 4.74
C LYS A 8 0.29 9.12 4.07
N PHE A 9 -0.96 9.39 3.69
CA PHE A 9 -1.80 8.43 2.97
C PHE A 9 -1.17 7.97 1.65
N TRP A 10 -0.70 8.90 0.82
CA TRP A 10 -0.03 8.55 -0.44
C TRP A 10 1.34 7.88 -0.23
N SER A 11 2.03 8.18 0.88
CA SER A 11 3.28 7.49 1.22
C SER A 11 3.08 5.99 1.45
N PHE A 12 1.95 5.56 2.03
CA PHE A 12 1.63 4.13 2.20
C PHE A 12 1.59 3.38 0.87
N LEU A 13 1.00 4.00 -0.17
CA LEU A 13 0.99 3.44 -1.52
C LEU A 13 2.41 3.32 -2.08
N ILE A 14 3.21 4.38 -1.98
CA ILE A 14 4.58 4.42 -2.52
C ILE A 14 5.44 3.35 -1.85
N PHE A 15 5.41 3.26 -0.52
CA PHE A 15 6.19 2.24 0.19
C PHE A 15 5.70 0.82 -0.08
N GLY A 16 4.38 0.60 -0.22
CA GLY A 16 3.84 -0.71 -0.56
C GLY A 16 4.31 -1.20 -1.94
N ILE A 17 4.30 -0.30 -2.92
CA ILE A 17 4.81 -0.56 -4.27
C ILE A 17 6.33 -0.81 -4.23
N LEU A 18 7.10 0.00 -3.50
CA LEU A 18 8.55 -0.17 -3.38
C LEU A 18 8.93 -1.52 -2.76
N PHE A 19 8.23 -1.96 -1.71
CA PHE A 19 8.49 -3.27 -1.11
C PHE A 19 8.17 -4.43 -2.05
N LEU A 20 7.10 -4.32 -2.85
CA LEU A 20 6.81 -5.30 -3.88
C LEU A 20 7.90 -5.35 -4.94
N PHE A 21 8.33 -4.19 -5.47
CA PHE A 21 9.40 -4.15 -6.46
C PHE A 21 10.73 -4.68 -5.90
N ALA A 22 11.09 -4.32 -4.68
CA ALA A 22 12.28 -4.84 -4.02
C ALA A 22 12.19 -6.36 -3.79
N GLY A 23 11.05 -6.86 -3.34
CA GLY A 23 10.81 -8.28 -3.14
C GLY A 23 10.89 -9.09 -4.44
N ILE A 24 10.22 -8.62 -5.50
CA ILE A 24 10.27 -9.22 -6.84
C ILE A 24 11.70 -9.18 -7.39
N PHE A 25 12.38 -8.04 -7.29
CA PHE A 25 13.74 -7.89 -7.75
C PHE A 25 14.68 -8.88 -7.05
N PHE A 26 14.58 -9.01 -5.73
CA PHE A 26 15.39 -9.95 -4.97
C PHE A 26 15.05 -11.42 -5.26
N PHE A 27 13.78 -11.73 -5.47
CA PHE A 27 13.32 -13.05 -5.89
C PHE A 27 13.90 -13.44 -7.26
N VAL A 28 13.77 -12.56 -8.26
CA VAL A 28 14.23 -12.82 -9.64
C VAL A 28 15.76 -12.82 -9.74
N SER A 29 16.43 -11.91 -9.02
CA SER A 29 17.88 -11.76 -9.12
C SER A 29 18.67 -12.84 -8.37
N GLY A 30 18.01 -13.63 -7.49
CA GLY A 30 18.66 -14.60 -6.62
C GLY A 30 19.69 -13.99 -5.65
N LYS A 31 19.70 -12.66 -5.50
CA LYS A 31 20.68 -11.91 -4.69
C LYS A 31 20.35 -11.90 -3.19
N SER A 32 19.29 -12.58 -2.80
CA SER A 32 18.72 -12.59 -1.45
C SER A 32 18.28 -14.00 -1.12
N SER A 33 18.19 -14.33 0.17
CA SER A 33 17.49 -15.54 0.59
C SER A 33 16.02 -15.47 0.15
N GLU A 34 15.45 -16.63 -0.20
CA GLU A 34 14.02 -16.75 -0.52
C GLU A 34 13.15 -16.20 0.62
N GLY A 35 13.57 -16.41 1.86
CA GLY A 35 12.89 -15.88 3.05
C GLY A 35 12.76 -14.36 3.03
N THR A 36 13.85 -13.64 2.74
CA THR A 36 13.84 -12.17 2.69
C THR A 36 13.00 -11.63 1.53
N ALA A 37 13.07 -12.27 0.36
CA ALA A 37 12.26 -11.89 -0.79
C ALA A 37 10.75 -12.08 -0.51
N ASN A 38 10.38 -13.21 0.09
CA ASN A 38 8.99 -13.50 0.49
C ASN A 38 8.49 -12.50 1.55
N VAL A 39 9.31 -12.17 2.55
CA VAL A 39 8.94 -11.18 3.57
C VAL A 39 8.69 -9.81 2.95
N LEU A 40 9.53 -9.36 2.01
CA LEU A 40 9.35 -8.08 1.31
C LEU A 40 8.07 -8.06 0.46
N MET A 41 7.78 -9.16 -0.25
CA MET A 41 6.54 -9.29 -1.02
C MET A 41 5.31 -9.26 -0.11
N ILE A 42 5.31 -10.03 0.98
CA ILE A 42 4.20 -10.07 1.95
C ILE A 42 4.01 -8.70 2.61
N ALA A 43 5.11 -8.02 2.98
CA ALA A 43 5.06 -6.68 3.55
C ALA A 43 4.48 -5.66 2.56
N GLY A 44 4.89 -5.72 1.29
CA GLY A 44 4.34 -4.87 0.23
C GLY A 44 2.85 -5.11 0.01
N ILE A 45 2.42 -6.37 -0.09
CA ILE A 45 0.99 -6.74 -0.24
C ILE A 45 0.19 -6.28 0.98
N GLY A 46 0.67 -6.56 2.20
CA GLY A 46 0.01 -6.15 3.43
C GLY A 46 -0.18 -4.63 3.51
N GLN A 47 0.83 -3.87 3.08
CA GLN A 47 0.74 -2.43 3.06
C GLN A 47 -0.25 -1.89 2.01
N LEU A 48 -0.36 -2.55 0.85
CA LEU A 48 -1.38 -2.23 -0.15
C LEU A 48 -2.79 -2.55 0.32
N ILE A 49 -3.00 -3.65 1.05
CA ILE A 49 -4.30 -3.99 1.65
C ILE A 49 -4.71 -2.92 2.65
N ILE A 50 -3.80 -2.48 3.52
CA ILE A 50 -4.06 -1.40 4.48
C ILE A 50 -4.40 -0.09 3.74
N PHE A 51 -3.62 0.26 2.72
CA PHE A 51 -3.90 1.42 1.87
C PHE A 51 -5.28 1.35 1.23
N TYR A 52 -5.66 0.20 0.68
CA TYR A 52 -6.96 0.00 0.04
C TYR A 52 -8.11 0.10 1.04
N GLY A 53 -7.97 -0.47 2.24
CA GLY A 53 -8.94 -0.32 3.32
C GLY A 53 -9.13 1.13 3.75
N LEU A 54 -8.03 1.88 3.88
CA LEU A 54 -8.07 3.31 4.19
C LEU A 54 -8.68 4.14 3.04
N LEU A 55 -8.38 3.80 1.79
CA LEU A 55 -8.97 4.43 0.60
C LEU A 55 -10.49 4.21 0.60
N PHE A 56 -10.92 2.96 0.79
CA PHE A 56 -12.33 2.61 0.86
C PHE A 56 -13.04 3.36 1.99
N TYR A 57 -12.44 3.44 3.18
CA TYR A 57 -13.01 4.20 4.30
C TYR A 57 -13.17 5.69 3.98
N LEU A 58 -12.16 6.30 3.36
CA LEU A 58 -12.19 7.71 2.91
C LEU A 58 -13.29 7.96 1.88
N TYR A 59 -13.44 7.06 0.90
CA TYR A 59 -14.42 7.21 -0.17
C TYR A 59 -15.82 6.78 0.22
N LYS A 60 -15.99 5.85 1.17
CA LYS A 60 -17.29 5.44 1.72
C LYS A 60 -18.04 6.62 2.32
N GLY A 61 -17.34 7.52 3.02
CA GLY A 61 -17.93 8.76 3.53
C GLY A 61 -18.45 9.65 2.41
N LYS A 62 -17.64 9.87 1.37
CA LYS A 62 -18.00 10.69 0.21
C LYS A 62 -19.12 10.10 -0.66
N LEU A 63 -19.15 8.78 -0.82
CA LEU A 63 -20.22 8.08 -1.54
C LEU A 63 -21.57 8.25 -0.83
N LYS A 64 -21.57 8.23 0.50
CA LYS A 64 -22.79 8.44 1.30
C LYS A 64 -23.29 9.89 1.20
N ASP A 65 -22.38 10.86 1.21
CA ASP A 65 -22.73 12.28 1.03
C ASP A 65 -23.20 12.61 -0.40
N ALA A 66 -22.70 11.87 -1.41
CA ALA A 66 -23.13 12.00 -2.81
C ALA A 66 -24.45 11.29 -3.12
N LEU A 67 -24.87 10.32 -2.29
CA LEU A 67 -26.15 9.61 -2.44
C LEU A 67 -27.32 10.33 -1.73
N ASN A 68 -27.01 11.16 -0.73
CA ASN A 68 -27.98 11.89 0.09
C ASN A 68 -28.24 13.34 -0.38
N ASN A 69 -27.50 13.82 -1.40
CA ASN A 69 -27.78 15.06 -2.13
C ASN A 69 -28.37 14.74 -3.50
#